data_AF-X1GVQ1-F1
#
_entry.id   AF-X1GVQ1-F1
#
_cell.length_a   1.000
_cell.length_b   1.000
_cell.length_c   1.000
_cell.angle_alpha   90.00
_cell.angle_beta   90.00
_cell.angle_gamma   90.00
#
_symmetry.space_group_name_H-M   'P 1'
#
loop_
_entity.id
_entity.type
_entity.pdbx_description
1 polymer ?
#
loop_
_entity_poly.entity_id
_entity_poly.type
_entity_poly.pdbx_seq_one_letter_code
_entity_poly.pdbx_strand_id
1 'polypeptide(L)'
;VHPLIWRGVALFGMNMAYDLQKNGFEGVHYGRNYAGWWDGACDNTPWFHNTICLLSEAAEVRVASPINIDTAEISKSYIEKSMQFPDPWSGGWWRLRDIVDYELTLSLSLVKTAYLHKEEFLYNFYRMNKDSIEKREEGQPYAFVIPKKQCDYPTTLRMLEILMSAGVEINQAKEDFSIGDKVYAAGSFIILMSQPYRPYVQALLEIQKHPDLRREYPNGPFISLAYDNAGWTLPLQMGVKCDQINKPFEANLTKLDKVSYPSLTRPQDAASYTVLDSRLNTSYSV
;
A
#
# COMPACT_ATOMS: atom_id res chain seq x y z
N VAL A 1 3.04 7.19 6.85
CA VAL A 1 1.94 7.89 6.14
C VAL A 1 1.80 9.31 6.67
N HIS A 2 1.56 10.30 5.81
CA HIS A 2 1.42 11.69 6.24
C HIS A 2 0.11 11.90 7.05
N PRO A 3 0.10 12.64 8.18
CA PRO A 3 -1.10 12.78 9.03
C PRO A 3 -2.34 13.36 8.34
N LEU A 4 -2.16 14.17 7.30
CA LEU A 4 -3.27 14.70 6.49
C LEU A 4 -4.08 13.62 5.78
N ILE A 5 -3.49 12.47 5.46
CA ILE A 5 -4.24 11.34 4.89
C ILE A 5 -5.30 10.88 5.87
N TRP A 6 -4.94 10.64 7.14
CA TRP A 6 -5.89 10.23 8.17
C TRP A 6 -6.99 11.25 8.43
N ARG A 7 -6.65 12.53 8.42
CA ARG A 7 -7.64 13.61 8.55
C ARG A 7 -8.54 13.71 7.32
N GLY A 8 -8.00 13.47 6.13
CA GLY A 8 -8.77 13.38 4.88
C GLY A 8 -9.74 12.20 4.90
N VAL A 9 -9.27 11.00 5.24
CA VAL A 9 -10.10 9.79 5.39
C VAL A 9 -11.26 10.06 6.36
N ALA A 10 -10.99 10.68 7.51
CA ALA A 10 -12.03 11.04 8.47
C ALA A 10 -13.05 12.06 7.91
N LEU A 11 -12.58 13.08 7.17
CA LEU A 11 -13.44 14.07 6.53
C LEU A 11 -14.40 13.43 5.51
N PHE A 12 -13.87 12.59 4.63
CA PHE A 12 -14.70 11.87 3.65
C PHE A 12 -15.66 10.90 4.36
N GLY A 13 -15.15 10.03 5.23
CA GLY A 13 -15.95 9.02 5.91
C GLY A 13 -17.10 9.61 6.72
N MET A 14 -16.87 10.72 7.43
CA MET A 14 -17.93 11.39 8.20
C MET A 14 -19.01 12.03 7.29
N ASN A 15 -18.60 12.67 6.19
CA ASN A 15 -19.55 13.22 5.23
C ASN A 15 -20.40 12.11 4.59
N MET A 16 -19.79 10.98 4.26
CA MET A 16 -20.46 9.81 3.69
C MET A 16 -21.46 9.20 4.68
N ALA A 17 -21.06 9.00 5.93
CA ALA A 17 -21.96 8.52 6.98
C ALA A 17 -23.14 9.48 7.22
N TYR A 18 -22.87 10.78 7.22
CA TYR A 18 -23.91 11.81 7.33
C TYR A 18 -24.91 11.77 6.15
N ASP A 19 -24.41 11.74 4.90
CA ASP A 19 -25.27 11.72 3.72
C ASP A 19 -26.05 10.39 3.62
N LEU A 20 -25.51 9.25 4.07
CA LEU A 20 -26.27 7.99 4.17
C LEU A 20 -27.42 8.11 5.17
N GLN A 21 -27.17 8.54 6.41
CA GLN A 21 -28.22 8.71 7.41
C GLN A 21 -29.28 9.72 6.97
N LYS A 22 -28.85 10.81 6.31
CA LYS A 22 -29.75 11.84 5.76
C LYS A 22 -30.71 11.28 4.70
N ASN A 23 -30.28 10.26 3.95
CA ASN A 23 -31.11 9.57 2.96
C ASN A 23 -31.92 8.40 3.55
N GLY A 24 -31.92 8.23 4.87
CA GLY A 24 -32.73 7.22 5.58
C GLY A 24 -32.13 5.81 5.56
N PHE A 25 -30.84 5.68 5.25
CA PHE A 25 -30.14 4.40 5.33
C PHE A 25 -29.80 4.05 6.78
N GLU A 26 -30.11 2.83 7.18
CA GLU A 26 -29.82 2.25 8.49
C GLU A 26 -28.56 1.35 8.41
N GLY A 27 -28.04 0.86 9.54
CA GLY A 27 -26.95 -0.11 9.55
C GLY A 27 -25.59 0.46 9.12
N VAL A 28 -25.41 1.79 9.13
CA VAL A 28 -24.15 2.45 8.75
C VAL A 28 -23.24 2.57 9.98
N HIS A 29 -22.15 1.81 9.96
CA HIS A 29 -21.11 1.86 10.99
C HIS A 29 -19.82 2.43 10.42
N TYR A 30 -19.18 3.35 11.14
CA TYR A 30 -17.84 3.84 10.81
C TYR A 30 -16.88 3.69 11.99
N GLY A 31 -15.57 3.74 11.74
CA GLY A 31 -14.56 3.76 12.80
C GLY A 31 -14.42 2.43 13.56
N ARG A 32 -14.79 1.30 12.94
CA ARG A 32 -14.39 -0.01 13.43
C ARG A 32 -12.88 -0.18 13.36
N ASN A 33 -12.34 -0.99 14.27
CA ASN A 33 -10.91 -1.18 14.41
C ASN A 33 -10.38 -2.14 13.34
N TYR A 34 -9.53 -1.62 12.44
CA TYR A 34 -8.72 -2.40 11.51
C TYR A 34 -7.26 -2.00 11.70
N ALA A 35 -6.32 -2.94 11.55
CA ALA A 35 -4.92 -2.67 11.90
C ALA A 35 -4.22 -1.68 10.95
N GLY A 36 -4.71 -1.53 9.71
CA GLY A 36 -4.11 -0.65 8.68
C GLY A 36 -2.61 -0.90 8.44
N TRP A 37 -2.09 -2.05 8.88
CA TRP A 37 -0.66 -2.33 8.94
C TRP A 37 -0.16 -3.00 7.66
N TRP A 38 -0.91 -3.97 7.14
CA TRP A 38 -0.55 -4.74 5.95
C TRP A 38 -0.90 -4.00 4.64
N ASP A 39 0.06 -3.88 3.72
CA ASP A 39 -0.10 -3.15 2.44
C ASP A 39 -0.71 -3.99 1.31
N GLY A 40 -0.97 -5.29 1.52
CA GLY A 40 -1.50 -6.15 0.46
C GLY A 40 -3.01 -6.01 0.22
N ALA A 41 -3.72 -5.30 1.10
CA ALA A 41 -5.07 -4.85 0.82
C ALA A 41 -4.96 -3.55 -0.01
N CYS A 42 -5.56 -3.54 -1.21
CA CYS A 42 -5.43 -2.45 -2.18
C CYS A 42 -6.00 -1.10 -1.68
N ASP A 43 -6.64 -1.06 -0.51
CA ASP A 43 -7.14 0.12 0.18
C ASP A 43 -6.02 0.95 0.86
N ASN A 44 -4.90 0.32 1.22
CA ASN A 44 -3.81 0.98 1.94
C ASN A 44 -2.75 1.59 1.00
N THR A 45 -2.51 0.97 -0.16
CA THR A 45 -1.47 1.38 -1.12
C THR A 45 -1.56 2.85 -1.56
N PRO A 46 -2.76 3.43 -1.83
CA PRO A 46 -2.86 4.84 -2.22
C PRO A 46 -2.42 5.80 -1.11
N TRP A 47 -2.54 5.42 0.17
CA TRP A 47 -2.10 6.27 1.28
C TRP A 47 -0.58 6.52 1.23
N PHE A 48 0.19 5.55 0.72
CA PHE A 48 1.63 5.70 0.51
C PHE A 48 1.99 6.56 -0.72
N HIS A 49 1.02 6.81 -1.60
CA HIS A 49 1.09 7.73 -2.74
C HIS A 49 0.46 9.08 -2.42
N ASN A 50 0.37 9.44 -1.13
CA ASN A 50 -0.24 10.69 -0.66
C ASN A 50 -1.67 10.91 -1.18
N THR A 51 -2.39 9.81 -1.43
CA THR A 51 -3.75 9.81 -1.97
C THR A 51 -4.72 9.26 -0.93
N ILE A 52 -5.87 9.90 -0.78
CA ILE A 52 -6.92 9.44 0.14
C ILE A 52 -7.61 8.23 -0.51
N CYS A 53 -7.64 7.12 0.20
CA CYS A 53 -8.40 5.93 -0.16
C CYS A 53 -9.31 5.53 1.00
N LEU A 54 -10.46 4.97 0.66
CA LEU A 54 -11.54 4.61 1.56
C LEU A 54 -11.98 3.20 1.19
N LEU A 55 -12.34 2.41 2.20
CA LEU A 55 -12.95 1.11 2.04
C LEU A 55 -14.38 1.19 2.56
N SER A 56 -15.33 0.81 1.71
CA SER A 56 -16.70 0.52 2.10
C SER A 56 -16.93 -0.99 2.03
N GLU A 57 -17.69 -1.51 2.99
CA GLU A 57 -18.10 -2.90 3.04
C GLU A 57 -19.60 -2.94 3.28
N ALA A 58 -20.28 -3.85 2.58
CA ALA A 58 -21.70 -4.12 2.77
C ALA A 58 -21.89 -5.58 3.18
N ALA A 59 -22.95 -5.84 3.96
CA ALA A 59 -23.30 -7.20 4.35
C ALA A 59 -23.58 -8.08 3.12
N GLU A 60 -23.17 -9.35 3.20
CA GLU A 60 -23.30 -10.31 2.09
C GLU A 60 -24.76 -10.43 1.59
N VAL A 61 -24.90 -10.58 0.27
CA VAL A 61 -26.17 -10.90 -0.40
C VAL A 61 -26.00 -12.13 -1.29
N ARG A 62 -27.11 -12.84 -1.50
CA ARG A 62 -27.20 -13.73 -2.66
C ARG A 62 -27.47 -12.89 -3.91
N VAL A 63 -26.57 -12.95 -4.88
CA VAL A 63 -26.62 -12.12 -6.10
C VAL A 63 -27.94 -12.30 -6.89
N ALA A 64 -28.46 -13.53 -6.96
CA ALA A 64 -29.63 -13.87 -7.77
C ALA A 64 -30.96 -13.92 -7.01
N SER A 65 -30.94 -13.90 -5.67
CA SER A 65 -32.15 -14.06 -4.86
C SER A 65 -32.05 -13.23 -3.58
N PRO A 66 -33.09 -12.50 -3.17
CA PRO A 66 -33.04 -11.74 -1.92
C PRO A 66 -32.94 -12.69 -0.71
N ILE A 67 -32.31 -12.23 0.36
CA ILE A 67 -32.30 -12.92 1.66
C ILE A 67 -33.19 -12.16 2.63
N ASN A 68 -33.80 -12.87 3.57
CA ASN A 68 -34.54 -12.26 4.67
C ASN A 68 -33.85 -12.67 5.96
N ILE A 69 -33.43 -11.69 6.76
CA ILE A 69 -32.67 -11.92 8.00
C ILE A 69 -33.56 -11.49 9.16
N ASP A 70 -33.82 -12.40 10.11
CA ASP A 70 -34.54 -12.03 11.34
C ASP A 70 -33.63 -11.23 12.27
N THR A 71 -34.18 -10.27 13.02
CA THR A 71 -33.42 -9.49 14.01
C THR A 71 -32.66 -10.39 14.99
N ALA A 72 -33.21 -11.55 15.35
CA ALA A 72 -32.58 -12.51 16.25
C ALA A 72 -31.34 -13.21 15.65
N GLU A 73 -31.17 -13.21 14.33
CA GLU A 73 -30.02 -13.77 13.62
C GLU A 73 -28.83 -12.78 13.59
N ILE A 74 -29.07 -11.50 13.89
CA ILE A 74 -28.05 -10.46 13.87
C ILE A 74 -27.24 -10.51 15.17
N SER A 75 -25.91 -10.57 15.05
CA SER A 75 -25.05 -10.60 16.26
C SER A 75 -25.16 -9.29 17.05
N LYS A 76 -25.03 -9.38 18.38
CA LYS A 76 -25.17 -8.24 19.31
C LYS A 76 -24.40 -6.97 18.89
N SER A 77 -23.18 -7.14 18.37
CA SER A 77 -22.32 -6.04 17.89
C SER A 77 -22.86 -5.25 16.68
N TYR A 78 -23.92 -5.73 16.02
CA TYR A 78 -24.61 -5.06 14.91
C TYR A 78 -26.04 -4.63 15.26
N ILE A 79 -26.43 -4.69 16.54
CA ILE A 79 -27.70 -4.14 17.06
C ILE A 79 -27.49 -3.13 18.20
N GLU A 80 -26.31 -3.13 18.82
CA GLU A 80 -25.97 -2.20 19.90
C GLU A 80 -25.70 -0.79 19.37
N LYS A 81 -26.52 0.17 19.80
CA LYS A 81 -26.37 1.58 19.43
C LYS A 81 -25.13 2.20 20.06
N SER A 82 -24.39 2.96 19.26
CA SER A 82 -23.26 3.78 19.71
C SER A 82 -23.21 5.09 18.94
N MET A 83 -22.31 6.00 19.33
CA MET A 83 -22.12 7.24 18.56
C MET A 83 -21.65 6.96 17.11
N GLN A 84 -20.91 5.87 16.92
CA GLN A 84 -20.41 5.42 15.62
C GLN A 84 -21.42 4.55 14.85
N PHE A 85 -22.50 4.14 15.51
CA PHE A 85 -23.53 3.26 14.97
C PHE A 85 -24.90 3.62 15.58
N PRO A 86 -25.44 4.82 15.25
CA PRO A 86 -26.61 5.37 15.93
C PRO A 86 -27.92 4.67 15.55
N ASP A 87 -27.99 4.13 14.32
CA ASP A 87 -29.21 3.56 13.75
C ASP A 87 -28.94 2.17 13.15
N PRO A 88 -28.90 1.12 13.99
CA PRO A 88 -28.70 -0.26 13.55
C PRO A 88 -29.84 -0.74 12.65
N TRP A 89 -29.49 -1.49 11.61
CA TRP A 89 -30.48 -2.14 10.76
C TRP A 89 -31.24 -3.21 11.55
N SER A 90 -32.57 -3.13 11.52
CA SER A 90 -33.45 -3.97 12.34
C SER A 90 -33.69 -5.38 11.79
N GLY A 91 -33.08 -5.73 10.65
CA GLY A 91 -33.36 -6.98 9.94
C GLY A 91 -34.46 -6.81 8.90
N GLY A 92 -34.74 -7.88 8.18
CA GLY A 92 -35.70 -7.93 7.08
C GLY A 92 -35.05 -8.32 5.75
N TRP A 93 -35.68 -7.89 4.66
CA TRP A 93 -35.21 -8.22 3.32
C TRP A 93 -33.93 -7.44 2.98
N TRP A 94 -32.89 -8.17 2.58
CA TRP A 94 -31.64 -7.65 2.08
C TRP A 94 -31.39 -8.15 0.65
N ARG A 95 -31.14 -7.22 -0.27
CA ARG A 95 -31.06 -7.45 -1.72
C ARG A 95 -29.81 -6.82 -2.27
N LEU A 96 -29.35 -7.32 -3.43
CA LEU A 96 -28.28 -6.67 -4.18
C LEU A 96 -28.60 -5.20 -4.50
N ARG A 97 -29.86 -4.88 -4.81
CA ARG A 97 -30.31 -3.49 -5.06
C ARG A 97 -30.02 -2.59 -3.86
N ASP A 98 -30.23 -3.08 -2.64
CA ASP A 98 -29.99 -2.31 -1.42
C ASP A 98 -28.50 -1.93 -1.34
N ILE A 99 -27.58 -2.89 -1.52
CA ILE A 99 -26.13 -2.59 -1.60
C ILE A 99 -25.83 -1.51 -2.65
N VAL A 100 -26.40 -1.64 -3.86
CA VAL A 100 -26.14 -0.67 -4.94
C VAL A 100 -26.67 0.73 -4.57
N ASP A 101 -27.79 0.84 -3.84
CA ASP A 101 -28.33 2.12 -3.37
C ASP A 101 -27.44 2.78 -2.31
N TYR A 102 -26.91 1.99 -1.37
CA TYR A 102 -25.91 2.45 -0.40
C TYR A 102 -24.65 2.95 -1.13
N GLU A 103 -24.09 2.12 -2.01
CA GLU A 103 -22.85 2.43 -2.73
C GLU A 103 -22.99 3.64 -3.67
N LEU A 104 -24.14 3.82 -4.32
CA LEU A 104 -24.40 4.99 -5.13
C LEU A 104 -24.44 6.27 -4.28
N THR A 105 -25.14 6.24 -3.14
CA THR A 105 -25.22 7.38 -2.23
C THR A 105 -23.84 7.72 -1.65
N LEU A 106 -23.11 6.70 -1.24
CA LEU A 106 -21.74 6.79 -0.74
C LEU A 106 -20.79 7.39 -1.78
N SER A 107 -20.85 6.92 -3.02
CA SER A 107 -20.04 7.43 -4.13
C SER A 107 -20.36 8.88 -4.48
N LEU A 108 -21.65 9.25 -4.51
CA LEU A 108 -22.07 10.63 -4.75
C LEU A 108 -21.61 11.57 -3.63
N SER A 109 -21.69 11.13 -2.37
CA SER A 109 -21.14 11.89 -1.24
C SER A 109 -19.64 12.09 -1.38
N LEU A 110 -18.89 11.05 -1.79
CA LEU A 110 -17.45 11.15 -2.02
C LEU A 110 -17.14 12.21 -3.09
N VAL A 111 -17.80 12.15 -4.25
CA VAL A 111 -17.61 13.13 -5.33
C VAL A 111 -17.95 14.55 -4.88
N LYS A 112 -19.04 14.71 -4.12
CA LYS A 112 -19.46 15.99 -3.55
C LYS A 112 -18.42 16.55 -2.58
N THR A 113 -17.90 15.75 -1.65
CA THR A 113 -16.84 16.17 -0.73
C THR A 113 -15.57 16.56 -1.49
N ALA A 114 -15.16 15.77 -2.48
CA ALA A 114 -14.02 16.08 -3.34
C ALA A 114 -14.20 17.43 -4.06
N TYR A 115 -15.41 17.69 -4.59
CA TYR A 115 -15.74 18.94 -5.26
C TYR A 115 -15.69 20.16 -4.31
N LEU A 116 -16.23 20.03 -3.10
CA LEU A 116 -16.28 21.12 -2.11
C LEU A 116 -14.89 21.53 -1.60
N HIS A 117 -13.95 20.59 -1.53
CA HIS A 117 -12.60 20.80 -0.97
C HIS A 117 -11.48 20.67 -2.03
N LYS A 118 -11.81 20.77 -3.32
CA LYS A 118 -10.89 20.45 -4.44
C LYS A 118 -9.54 21.15 -4.37
N GLU A 119 -9.52 22.46 -4.07
CA GLU A 119 -8.29 23.26 -4.04
C GLU A 119 -7.42 22.86 -2.84
N GLU A 120 -8.05 22.61 -1.69
CA GLU A 120 -7.37 22.15 -0.48
C GLU A 120 -6.75 20.76 -0.71
N PHE A 121 -7.46 19.83 -1.37
CA PHE A 121 -6.93 18.51 -1.65
C PHE A 121 -5.76 18.54 -2.63
N LEU A 122 -5.84 19.34 -3.70
CA LEU A 122 -4.72 19.51 -4.65
C LEU A 122 -3.50 20.13 -3.96
N TYR A 123 -3.69 21.16 -3.15
CA TYR A 123 -2.60 21.79 -2.41
C TYR A 123 -2.00 20.84 -1.36
N ASN A 124 -2.85 20.09 -0.65
CA ASN A 124 -2.41 19.10 0.32
C ASN A 124 -1.63 17.97 -0.34
N PHE A 125 -2.05 17.49 -1.50
CA PHE A 125 -1.31 16.50 -2.29
C PHE A 125 0.10 17.02 -2.60
N TYR A 126 0.22 18.24 -3.12
CA TYR A 126 1.53 18.87 -3.35
C TYR A 126 2.35 18.96 -2.06
N ARG A 127 1.76 19.45 -0.96
CA ARG A 127 2.44 19.60 0.33
C ARG A 127 2.95 18.28 0.89
N MET A 128 2.17 17.20 0.81
CA MET A 128 2.58 15.88 1.30
C MET A 128 3.75 15.30 0.50
N ASN A 129 3.74 15.49 -0.83
CA ASN A 129 4.85 15.08 -1.69
C ASN A 129 6.12 15.92 -1.42
N LYS A 130 5.97 17.24 -1.26
CA LYS A 130 7.07 18.14 -0.87
C LYS A 130 7.68 17.73 0.48
N ASP A 131 6.84 17.48 1.47
CA ASP A 131 7.27 17.02 2.79
C ASP A 131 8.00 15.68 2.72
N SER A 132 7.58 14.77 1.84
CA SER A 132 8.26 13.48 1.63
C SER A 132 9.68 13.63 1.07
N ILE A 133 9.91 14.67 0.26
CA ILE A 133 11.23 15.01 -0.30
C ILE A 133 12.10 15.73 0.74
N GLU A 134 11.55 16.76 1.40
CA GLU A 134 12.33 17.71 2.20
C GLU A 134 12.51 17.28 3.66
N LYS A 135 11.49 16.65 4.26
CA LYS A 135 11.48 16.35 5.70
C LYS A 135 11.88 14.91 5.96
N ARG A 136 13.13 14.68 6.35
CA ARG A 136 13.61 13.38 6.80
C ARG A 136 13.70 13.35 8.33
N GLU A 137 13.01 12.41 8.94
CA GLU A 137 13.07 12.21 10.39
C GLU A 137 14.32 11.42 10.78
N GLU A 138 14.74 11.55 12.04
CA GLU A 138 15.84 10.76 12.58
C GLU A 138 15.51 9.26 12.49
N GLY A 139 16.48 8.47 12.07
CA GLY A 139 16.32 7.02 11.90
C GLY A 139 15.73 6.57 10.56
N GLN A 140 15.15 7.47 9.75
CA GLN A 140 14.67 7.11 8.40
C GLN A 140 15.85 6.83 7.45
N PRO A 141 15.73 5.86 6.51
CA PRO A 141 16.77 5.60 5.53
C PRO A 141 17.05 6.82 4.65
N TYR A 142 18.31 6.94 4.21
CA TYR A 142 18.74 7.90 3.19
C TYR A 142 18.51 7.34 1.78
N ALA A 143 18.82 6.05 1.57
CA ALA A 143 18.61 5.37 0.30
C ALA A 143 18.50 3.85 0.49
N PHE A 144 18.06 3.17 -0.56
CA PHE A 144 18.23 1.73 -0.73
C PHE A 144 19.16 1.47 -1.92
N VAL A 145 20.12 0.57 -1.74
CA VAL A 145 21.05 0.18 -2.81
C VAL A 145 20.77 -1.27 -3.18
N ILE A 146 20.50 -1.51 -4.46
CA ILE A 146 20.37 -2.83 -5.05
C ILE A 146 21.68 -3.11 -5.81
N PRO A 147 22.59 -3.94 -5.27
CA PRO A 147 23.85 -4.25 -5.93
C PRO A 147 23.63 -4.83 -7.33
N LYS A 148 24.49 -4.50 -8.28
CA LYS A 148 24.45 -5.05 -9.65
C LYS A 148 24.49 -6.59 -9.68
N LYS A 149 25.32 -7.19 -8.81
CA LYS A 149 25.49 -8.65 -8.74
C LYS A 149 24.39 -9.27 -7.89
N GLN A 150 23.40 -9.84 -8.56
CA GLN A 150 22.26 -10.54 -7.95
C GLN A 150 22.30 -12.03 -8.28
N CYS A 151 21.60 -12.85 -7.50
CA CYS A 151 21.47 -14.28 -7.80
C CYS A 151 20.63 -14.48 -9.06
N ASP A 152 19.48 -13.81 -9.11
CA ASP A 152 18.57 -13.73 -10.26
C ASP A 152 18.43 -12.26 -10.68
N TYR A 153 19.22 -11.87 -11.69
CA TYR A 153 19.21 -10.50 -12.21
C TYR A 153 17.90 -10.16 -12.94
N PRO A 154 17.33 -11.02 -13.80
CA PRO A 154 15.98 -10.82 -14.34
C PRO A 154 14.90 -10.55 -13.29
N THR A 155 14.86 -11.29 -12.19
CA THR A 155 13.92 -11.02 -11.08
C THR A 155 14.18 -9.66 -10.44
N THR A 156 15.44 -9.26 -10.32
CA THR A 156 15.80 -7.91 -9.85
C THR A 156 15.22 -6.84 -10.78
N LEU A 157 15.38 -7.00 -12.10
CA LEU A 157 14.80 -6.07 -13.08
C LEU A 157 13.26 -6.02 -12.97
N ARG A 158 12.61 -7.16 -12.77
CA ARG A 158 11.16 -7.23 -12.54
C ARG A 158 10.73 -6.46 -11.29
N MET A 159 11.48 -6.58 -10.19
CA MET A 159 11.22 -5.80 -8.97
C MET A 159 11.33 -4.30 -9.24
N LEU A 160 12.37 -3.87 -9.96
CA LEU A 160 12.55 -2.46 -10.32
C LEU A 160 11.41 -1.96 -11.22
N GLU A 161 10.91 -2.80 -12.12
CA GLU A 161 9.78 -2.46 -13.00
C GLU A 161 8.49 -2.27 -12.20
N ILE A 162 8.21 -3.14 -11.22
CA ILE A 162 7.08 -2.99 -10.29
C ILE A 162 7.18 -1.66 -9.55
N LEU A 163 8.34 -1.37 -8.95
CA LEU A 163 8.56 -0.13 -8.22
C LEU A 163 8.41 1.11 -9.13
N MET A 164 8.99 1.09 -10.32
CA MET A 164 8.84 2.18 -11.30
C MET A 164 7.39 2.36 -11.77
N SER A 165 6.62 1.27 -11.93
CA SER A 165 5.21 1.34 -12.30
C SER A 165 4.34 2.00 -11.23
N ALA A 166 4.74 1.89 -9.96
CA ALA A 166 4.17 2.62 -8.84
C ALA A 166 4.75 4.05 -8.67
N GLY A 167 5.59 4.51 -9.61
CA GLY A 167 6.15 5.86 -9.61
C GLY A 167 7.38 6.05 -8.72
N VAL A 168 8.01 4.96 -8.25
CA VAL A 168 9.29 5.05 -7.53
C VAL A 168 10.39 5.50 -8.49
N GLU A 169 11.12 6.52 -8.09
CA GLU A 169 12.29 7.03 -8.79
C GLU A 169 13.51 6.18 -8.46
N ILE A 170 14.12 5.62 -9.50
CA ILE A 170 15.29 4.75 -9.39
C ILE A 170 16.44 5.38 -10.18
N ASN A 171 17.62 5.38 -9.59
CA ASN A 171 18.86 5.84 -10.21
C ASN A 171 19.79 4.64 -10.44
N GLN A 172 20.74 4.79 -11.37
CA GLN A 172 21.79 3.82 -11.61
C GLN A 172 23.17 4.50 -11.48
N ALA A 173 24.11 3.83 -10.80
CA ALA A 173 25.48 4.30 -10.65
C ALA A 173 26.26 4.20 -11.96
N LYS A 174 26.96 5.27 -12.33
CA LYS A 174 27.83 5.33 -13.53
C LYS A 174 29.23 4.79 -13.28
N GLU A 175 29.69 4.84 -12.04
CA GLU A 175 31.00 4.39 -11.60
C GLU A 175 30.90 3.60 -10.30
N ASP A 176 31.99 2.95 -9.92
CA ASP A 176 32.09 2.27 -8.62
C ASP A 176 32.07 3.33 -7.50
N PHE A 177 31.36 3.05 -6.41
CA PHE A 177 31.26 3.96 -5.26
C PHE A 177 31.28 3.18 -3.95
N SER A 178 31.61 3.88 -2.87
CA SER A 178 31.75 3.27 -1.53
C SER A 178 30.83 3.92 -0.52
N ILE A 179 30.23 3.10 0.33
CA ILE A 179 29.48 3.56 1.51
C ILE A 179 30.03 2.83 2.74
N GLY A 180 30.77 3.56 3.57
CA GLY A 180 31.56 2.94 4.64
C GLY A 180 32.56 1.95 4.04
N ASP A 181 32.55 0.71 4.55
CA ASP A 181 33.47 -0.36 4.10
C ASP A 181 32.93 -1.18 2.92
N LYS A 182 31.72 -0.88 2.42
CA LYS A 182 31.12 -1.58 1.29
C LYS A 182 31.37 -0.82 -0.02
N VAL A 183 31.83 -1.56 -1.03
CA VAL A 183 31.99 -1.06 -2.41
C VAL A 183 30.85 -1.60 -3.27
N TYR A 184 30.23 -0.72 -4.04
CA TYR A 184 29.18 -1.04 -5.01
C TYR A 184 29.70 -0.76 -6.42
N ALA A 185 29.54 -1.73 -7.31
CA ALA A 185 30.01 -1.60 -8.68
C ALA A 185 29.09 -0.70 -9.54
N ALA A 186 29.67 -0.09 -10.57
CA ALA A 186 28.96 0.62 -11.63
C ALA A 186 27.82 -0.25 -12.21
N GLY A 187 26.64 0.34 -12.33
CA GLY A 187 25.40 -0.33 -12.74
C GLY A 187 24.53 -0.81 -11.58
N SER A 188 24.96 -0.66 -10.32
CA SER A 188 24.07 -0.86 -9.15
C SER A 188 22.94 0.18 -9.16
N PHE A 189 21.77 -0.19 -8.64
CA PHE A 189 20.60 0.69 -8.59
C PHE A 189 20.45 1.34 -7.21
N ILE A 190 20.06 2.61 -7.19
CA ILE A 190 19.92 3.44 -5.99
C ILE A 190 18.53 4.05 -5.99
N ILE A 191 17.78 3.79 -4.93
CA ILE A 191 16.49 4.43 -4.66
C ILE A 191 16.73 5.43 -3.54
N LEU A 192 16.81 6.72 -3.89
CA LEU A 192 16.98 7.80 -2.93
C LEU A 192 15.66 8.05 -2.21
N MET A 193 15.68 8.24 -0.88
CA MET A 193 14.45 8.48 -0.12
C MET A 193 13.91 9.90 -0.28
N SER A 194 14.68 10.83 -0.85
CA SER A 194 14.25 12.20 -1.16
C SER A 194 13.39 12.24 -2.43
N GLN A 195 12.22 11.59 -2.40
CA GLN A 195 11.30 11.49 -3.53
C GLN A 195 9.83 11.53 -3.06
N PRO A 196 8.87 11.88 -3.94
CA PRO A 196 7.46 12.06 -3.58
C PRO A 196 6.84 10.84 -2.87
N TYR A 197 7.12 9.64 -3.38
CA TYR A 197 6.56 8.37 -2.88
C TYR A 197 7.49 7.64 -1.91
N ARG A 198 8.30 8.40 -1.15
CA ARG A 198 9.11 7.86 -0.05
C ARG A 198 8.32 6.90 0.86
N PRO A 199 7.08 7.20 1.30
CA PRO A 199 6.34 6.29 2.18
C PRO A 199 6.12 4.90 1.57
N TYR A 200 5.91 4.81 0.25
CA TYR A 200 5.73 3.56 -0.47
C TYR A 200 7.03 2.75 -0.53
N VAL A 201 8.15 3.43 -0.81
CA VAL A 201 9.48 2.80 -0.78
C VAL A 201 9.78 2.23 0.61
N GLN A 202 9.50 2.99 1.68
CA GLN A 202 9.70 2.49 3.06
C GLN A 202 8.82 1.28 3.34
N ALA A 203 7.54 1.34 2.96
CA ALA A 203 6.58 0.26 3.21
C ALA A 203 7.00 -1.07 2.56
N LEU A 204 7.64 -1.02 1.37
CA LEU A 204 8.02 -2.23 0.64
C LEU A 204 9.46 -2.68 0.85
N LEU A 205 10.41 -1.77 1.07
CA LEU A 205 11.84 -2.10 1.10
C LEU A 205 12.41 -2.23 2.52
N GLU A 206 11.82 -1.59 3.53
CA GLU A 206 12.23 -1.81 4.92
C GLU A 206 11.81 -3.20 5.38
N ILE A 207 12.61 -3.81 6.26
CA ILE A 207 12.24 -5.08 6.89
C ILE A 207 11.14 -4.81 7.92
N GLN A 208 9.95 -5.38 7.71
CA GLN A 208 8.85 -5.25 8.66
C GLN A 208 9.23 -5.88 10.00
N LYS A 209 8.96 -5.14 11.07
CA LYS A 209 8.95 -5.67 12.44
C LYS A 209 7.49 -5.79 12.85
N HIS A 210 6.98 -7.03 12.91
CA HIS A 210 5.62 -7.27 13.33
C HIS A 210 5.42 -6.67 14.74
N PRO A 211 4.38 -5.85 14.95
CA PRO A 211 4.13 -5.25 16.26
C PRO A 211 3.90 -6.32 17.31
N ASP A 212 4.39 -6.09 18.52
CA ASP A 212 4.07 -6.96 19.66
C ASP A 212 2.63 -6.64 20.12
N LEU A 213 1.66 -7.29 19.48
CA LEU A 213 0.23 -7.10 19.73
C LEU A 213 -0.27 -7.85 20.97
N ARG A 214 0.63 -8.33 21.83
CA ARG A 214 0.22 -9.16 22.98
C ARG A 214 -0.62 -8.40 23.98
N ARG A 215 -0.43 -7.09 24.19
CA ARG A 215 -1.25 -6.29 25.12
C ARG A 215 -1.28 -4.81 24.75
N GLU A 216 -2.42 -4.14 24.94
CA GLU A 216 -2.57 -2.69 24.71
C GLU A 216 -1.64 -1.84 25.60
N TYR A 217 -1.28 -2.37 26.76
CA TYR A 217 -0.36 -1.79 27.74
C TYR A 217 0.19 -2.92 28.63
N PRO A 218 1.26 -2.70 29.42
CA PRO A 218 1.75 -3.73 30.35
C PRO A 218 0.61 -4.27 31.23
N ASN A 219 0.35 -5.58 31.15
CA ASN A 219 -0.77 -6.30 31.79
C ASN A 219 -2.19 -6.03 31.26
N GLY A 220 -2.37 -5.27 30.17
CA GLY A 220 -3.67 -5.06 29.50
C GLY A 220 -4.22 -6.30 28.78
N PRO A 221 -5.45 -6.21 28.21
CA PRO A 221 -6.03 -7.27 27.38
C PRO A 221 -5.23 -7.47 26.09
N PHE A 222 -5.33 -8.67 25.50
CA PHE A 222 -4.72 -8.98 24.20
C PHE A 222 -5.33 -8.10 23.10
N ILE A 223 -4.48 -7.56 22.22
CA ILE A 223 -4.96 -6.77 21.07
C ILE A 223 -5.46 -7.76 20.01
N SER A 224 -6.77 -7.72 19.72
CA SER A 224 -7.45 -8.63 18.79
C SER A 224 -7.28 -8.28 17.29
N LEU A 225 -6.26 -7.49 16.93
CA LEU A 225 -6.14 -6.88 15.59
C LEU A 225 -4.97 -7.43 14.75
N ALA A 226 -4.38 -8.56 15.13
CA ALA A 226 -3.30 -9.15 14.34
C ALA A 226 -3.86 -9.76 13.05
N TYR A 227 -3.43 -9.27 11.89
CA TYR A 227 -3.53 -10.03 10.65
C TYR A 227 -2.61 -11.27 10.72
N ASP A 228 -2.93 -12.30 9.95
CA ASP A 228 -2.15 -13.54 9.82
C ASP A 228 -0.84 -13.37 9.04
N ASN A 229 -0.65 -12.23 8.37
CA ASN A 229 0.58 -11.90 7.64
C ASN A 229 1.67 -11.41 8.60
N ALA A 230 2.87 -12.00 8.54
CA ALA A 230 4.00 -11.60 9.40
C ALA A 230 4.97 -10.58 8.76
N GLY A 231 4.86 -10.33 7.46
CA GLY A 231 5.69 -9.37 6.72
C GLY A 231 5.47 -9.42 5.21
N TRP A 232 5.91 -8.39 4.49
CA TRP A 232 5.72 -8.23 3.03
C TRP A 232 6.90 -7.50 2.36
N THR A 233 8.10 -7.65 2.92
CA THR A 233 9.30 -6.95 2.42
C THR A 233 9.60 -7.45 1.01
N LEU A 234 9.36 -6.62 0.01
CA LEU A 234 9.36 -7.00 -1.40
C LEU A 234 10.70 -7.63 -1.84
N PRO A 235 11.88 -7.06 -1.50
CA PRO A 235 13.15 -7.69 -1.84
C PRO A 235 13.34 -9.09 -1.24
N LEU A 236 12.86 -9.32 -0.01
CA LEU A 236 12.94 -10.64 0.62
C LEU A 236 12.01 -11.63 -0.06
N GLN A 237 10.79 -11.20 -0.40
CA GLN A 237 9.83 -12.01 -1.13
C GLN A 237 10.35 -12.40 -2.52
N MET A 238 11.09 -11.51 -3.19
CA MET A 238 11.63 -11.74 -4.52
C MET A 238 13.06 -12.31 -4.54
N GLY A 239 13.67 -12.55 -3.37
CA GLY A 239 15.07 -13.02 -3.27
C GLY A 239 16.11 -12.03 -3.81
N VAL A 240 15.80 -10.72 -3.81
CA VAL A 240 16.68 -9.65 -4.28
C VAL A 240 17.45 -9.05 -3.11
N LYS A 241 18.78 -8.92 -3.24
CA LYS A 241 19.59 -8.22 -2.25
C LYS A 241 19.35 -6.72 -2.34
N CYS A 242 18.95 -6.12 -1.22
CA CYS A 242 18.70 -4.70 -1.07
C CYS A 242 19.30 -4.21 0.25
N ASP A 243 20.25 -3.29 0.18
CA ASP A 243 20.94 -2.72 1.33
C ASP A 243 20.28 -1.38 1.72
N GLN A 244 19.80 -1.29 2.97
CA GLN A 244 19.32 -0.03 3.53
C GLN A 244 20.49 0.85 3.95
N ILE A 245 20.54 2.08 3.44
CA ILE A 245 21.58 3.06 3.75
C ILE A 245 20.99 4.20 4.58
N ASN A 246 21.51 4.40 5.79
CA ASN A 246 21.00 5.41 6.71
C ASN A 246 21.79 6.72 6.71
N LYS A 247 22.97 6.78 6.07
CA LYS A 247 23.80 7.99 6.04
C LYS A 247 23.90 8.53 4.61
N PRO A 248 24.03 9.85 4.42
CA PRO A 248 24.31 10.43 3.11
C PRO A 248 25.62 9.87 2.53
N PHE A 249 25.69 9.79 1.20
CA PHE A 249 26.87 9.40 0.45
C PHE A 249 26.88 10.11 -0.90
N GLU A 250 28.04 10.13 -1.55
CA GLU A 250 28.20 10.68 -2.90
C GLU A 250 28.37 9.54 -3.89
N ALA A 251 27.67 9.64 -5.02
CA ALA A 251 27.80 8.73 -6.15
C ALA A 251 27.40 9.45 -7.44
N ASN A 252 28.04 9.12 -8.55
CA ASN A 252 27.63 9.59 -9.86
C ASN A 252 26.41 8.79 -10.35
N LEU A 253 25.24 9.39 -10.22
CA LEU A 253 23.95 8.76 -10.46
C LEU A 253 23.29 9.30 -11.74
N THR A 254 22.55 8.42 -12.44
CA THR A 254 21.64 8.83 -13.51
C THR A 254 20.29 8.21 -13.26
N LYS A 255 19.23 9.04 -13.28
CA LYS A 255 17.85 8.58 -13.17
C LYS A 255 17.53 7.63 -14.32
N LEU A 256 16.85 6.54 -14.00
CA LEU A 256 16.45 5.52 -14.96
C LEU A 256 15.09 5.90 -15.56
N ASP A 257 15.01 6.01 -16.88
CA ASP A 257 13.74 6.27 -17.57
C ASP A 257 12.89 5.00 -17.73
N LYS A 258 13.55 3.85 -17.90
CA LYS A 258 12.92 2.53 -18.00
C LYS A 258 13.87 1.42 -17.58
N VAL A 259 13.31 0.34 -17.06
CA VAL A 259 14.07 -0.90 -16.85
C VAL A 259 14.38 -1.55 -18.20
N SER A 260 15.66 -1.79 -18.46
CA SER A 260 16.12 -2.42 -19.69
C SER A 260 16.52 -3.86 -19.40
N TYR A 261 15.81 -4.80 -19.99
CA TYR A 261 16.16 -6.22 -19.94
C TYR A 261 17.29 -6.53 -20.94
N PRO A 262 18.22 -7.43 -20.59
CA PRO A 262 19.23 -7.88 -21.54
C PRO A 262 18.55 -8.56 -22.74
N SER A 263 18.98 -8.21 -23.94
CA SER A 263 18.51 -8.88 -25.16
C SER A 263 18.98 -10.33 -25.14
N LEU A 264 18.03 -11.27 -25.24
CA LEU A 264 18.35 -12.67 -25.42
C LEU A 264 18.71 -12.92 -26.88
N THR A 265 19.96 -13.26 -27.14
CA THR A 265 20.35 -13.78 -28.45
C THR A 265 19.99 -15.25 -28.49
N ARG A 266 19.07 -15.64 -29.37
CA ARG A 266 18.76 -17.07 -29.58
C ARG A 266 20.07 -17.78 -30.00
N PRO A 267 20.44 -18.91 -29.37
CA PRO A 267 21.54 -19.73 -29.85
C PRO A 267 21.27 -20.10 -31.32
N GLN A 268 22.27 -19.97 -32.20
CA GLN A 268 22.12 -20.33 -33.61
C GLN A 268 21.66 -21.79 -33.76
N ASP A 269 20.89 -22.10 -34.81
CA ASP A 269 20.17 -23.37 -35.06
C ASP A 269 21.06 -24.64 -35.20
N ALA A 270 22.33 -24.60 -34.80
CA ALA A 270 23.28 -25.71 -34.87
C ALA A 270 23.39 -26.53 -33.57
N ALA A 271 22.73 -26.14 -32.47
CA ALA A 271 22.82 -26.85 -31.20
C ALA A 271 21.68 -27.88 -31.03
N SER A 272 22.03 -29.15 -30.83
CA SER A 272 21.04 -30.23 -30.60
C SER A 272 20.26 -30.07 -29.29
N TYR A 273 20.77 -29.29 -28.34
CA TYR A 273 20.15 -29.02 -27.04
C TYR A 273 20.49 -27.60 -26.58
N THR A 274 19.58 -26.97 -25.84
CA THR A 274 19.80 -25.69 -25.16
C THR A 274 19.70 -25.91 -23.65
N VAL A 275 20.67 -25.40 -22.89
CA VAL A 275 20.64 -25.43 -21.42
C VAL A 275 20.28 -24.04 -20.92
N LEU A 276 19.21 -23.95 -20.14
CA LEU A 276 18.81 -22.74 -19.45
C LEU A 276 19.29 -22.81 -18.00
N ASP A 277 19.97 -21.75 -17.55
CA ASP A 277 20.42 -21.66 -16.17
C ASP A 277 19.19 -21.47 -15.26
N SER A 278 18.99 -22.39 -14.31
CA SER A 278 17.88 -22.32 -13.36
C SER A 278 17.95 -21.10 -12.44
N ARG A 279 19.11 -20.42 -12.36
CA ARG A 279 19.29 -19.15 -11.64
C ARG A 279 18.69 -17.95 -12.37
N LEU A 280 18.38 -18.08 -13.66
CA LEU A 280 17.84 -17.01 -14.50
C LEU A 280 16.44 -17.40 -14.99
N ASN A 281 15.52 -17.57 -14.05
CA ASN A 281 14.21 -18.13 -14.36
C ASN A 281 13.07 -17.11 -14.29
N THR A 282 13.30 -15.90 -13.75
CA THR A 282 12.23 -14.89 -13.53
C THR A 282 10.99 -15.55 -12.90
N SER A 283 11.18 -16.48 -11.95
CA SER A 283 10.11 -17.39 -11.51
C SER A 283 8.97 -16.69 -10.77
N TYR A 284 9.12 -15.42 -10.43
CA TYR A 284 8.07 -14.62 -9.83
C TYR A 284 7.10 -14.13 -10.91
N SER A 285 6.03 -14.90 -11.12
CA SER A 285 4.82 -14.41 -11.78
C SER A 285 4.07 -13.52 -10.79
N VAL A 286 4.02 -12.21 -11.07
CA VAL A 286 3.13 -11.27 -10.38
C VAL A 286 1.74 -11.40 -10.96
#